data_AF-A0A8T4J7D2-F1
#
_entry.id   AF-A0A8T4J7D2-F1
#
_cell.length_a   1.000
_cell.length_b   1.000
_cell.length_c   1.000
_cell.angle_alpha   90.00
_cell.angle_beta   90.00
_cell.angle_gamma   90.00
#
_symmetry.space_group_name_H-M   'P 1'
#
loop_
_entity.id
_entity.type
_entity.pdbx_description
1 polymer ?
#
loop_
_entity_poly.entity_id
_entity_poly.type
_entity_poly.pdbx_seq_one_letter_code
_entity_poly.pdbx_strand_id
1 'polypeptide(L)'
;ADGKIRDVSAEPGADPDLFWALRGAGNANFGVVTSLRFRTHEAPSCTTFFLGWPWSRAAAVLREWQRWAPEAPDEIWANLHLSAPAGGRPGRVSVGGLTLGGRRDIENRLDRLADRMGAPAASLSVRTRPFMDAMKVMGGVSGWSLAQAHQRGTLPGRTARGKVARESYAA
;
A
#
# COMPACT_ATOMS: atom_id res chain seq x y z
N ALA A 1 7.62 0.49 31.91
CA ALA A 1 8.67 1.52 32.00
C ALA A 1 9.78 1.18 33.01
N ASP A 2 9.80 -0.05 33.53
CA ASP A 2 10.74 -0.57 34.53
C ASP A 2 12.01 -1.19 33.91
N GLY A 3 12.22 -0.99 32.60
CA GLY A 3 13.36 -1.57 31.87
C GLY A 3 13.29 -3.08 31.65
N LYS A 4 12.17 -3.74 32.03
CA LYS A 4 12.03 -5.19 31.86
C LYS A 4 11.59 -5.54 30.44
N ILE A 5 12.20 -6.59 29.90
CA ILE A 5 11.74 -7.23 28.66
C ILE A 5 10.47 -8.02 29.01
N ARG A 6 9.43 -7.86 28.16
CA ARG A 6 8.17 -8.58 28.29
C ARG A 6 7.80 -9.18 26.93
N ASP A 7 7.47 -10.46 26.94
CA ASP A 7 6.78 -11.11 25.82
C ASP A 7 5.28 -11.04 26.10
N VAL A 8 4.53 -10.46 25.17
CA VAL A 8 3.08 -10.27 25.30
C VAL A 8 2.34 -10.90 24.14
N SER A 9 1.16 -11.46 24.41
CA SER A 9 0.31 -12.12 23.42
C SER A 9 -1.15 -12.07 23.83
N ALA A 10 -2.05 -12.59 22.99
CA ALA A 10 -3.47 -12.69 23.34
C ALA A 10 -3.76 -13.84 24.33
N GLU A 11 -2.78 -14.69 24.64
CA GLU A 11 -2.96 -15.82 25.55
C GLU A 11 -3.17 -15.36 27.00
N PRO A 12 -3.98 -16.09 27.79
CA PRO A 12 -4.12 -15.82 29.21
C PRO A 12 -2.76 -15.81 29.93
N GLY A 13 -2.53 -14.78 30.75
CA GLY A 13 -1.27 -14.61 31.49
C GLY A 13 -0.12 -13.97 30.71
N ALA A 14 -0.33 -13.55 29.46
CA ALA A 14 0.68 -12.88 28.63
C ALA A 14 0.36 -11.39 28.36
N ASP A 15 -0.20 -10.69 29.35
CA ASP A 15 -0.62 -9.28 29.28
C ASP A 15 -1.45 -8.94 28.01
N PRO A 16 -2.63 -9.57 27.80
CA PRO A 16 -3.43 -9.40 26.58
C PRO A 16 -3.87 -7.95 26.31
N ASP A 17 -4.08 -7.15 27.35
CA ASP A 17 -4.42 -5.72 27.22
C ASP A 17 -3.26 -4.92 26.62
N LEU A 18 -2.02 -5.21 27.06
CA LEU A 18 -0.83 -4.59 26.49
C LEU A 18 -0.62 -5.07 25.05
N PHE A 19 -0.83 -6.35 24.77
CA PHE A 19 -0.77 -6.88 23.41
C PHE A 19 -1.82 -6.25 22.47
N TRP A 20 -3.02 -5.95 22.95
CA TRP A 20 -4.03 -5.20 22.20
C TRP A 20 -3.57 -3.76 21.94
N ALA A 21 -3.12 -3.04 22.98
CA ALA A 21 -2.72 -1.64 22.87
C ALA A 21 -1.56 -1.42 21.88
N LEU A 22 -0.58 -2.32 21.89
CA LEU A 22 0.59 -2.26 21.00
C LEU A 22 0.24 -2.43 19.50
N ARG A 23 -0.97 -2.86 19.15
CA ARG A 23 -1.40 -3.13 17.77
C ARG A 23 -2.28 -2.02 17.16
N GLY A 24 -2.16 -0.78 17.65
CA GLY A 24 -2.86 0.35 17.02
C GLY A 24 -2.88 1.67 17.80
N ALA A 25 -2.54 1.69 19.09
CA ALA A 25 -2.62 2.89 19.92
C ALA A 25 -1.51 3.95 19.68
N GLY A 26 -0.73 3.82 18.61
CA GLY A 26 0.38 4.71 18.30
C GLY A 26 1.65 4.44 19.11
N ASN A 27 2.75 5.06 18.68
CA ASN A 27 4.09 4.85 19.25
C ASN A 27 4.25 5.53 20.62
N ALA A 28 5.26 5.09 21.37
CA ALA A 28 5.81 5.73 22.57
C ALA A 28 4.91 5.75 23.84
N ASN A 29 3.74 5.12 23.83
CA ASN A 29 2.85 5.10 25.01
C ASN A 29 3.23 4.04 26.06
N PHE A 30 3.71 2.87 25.65
CA PHE A 30 3.79 1.70 26.53
C PHE A 30 5.19 1.08 26.68
N GLY A 31 6.18 1.58 25.93
CA GLY A 31 7.57 1.10 25.97
C GLY A 31 8.22 1.08 24.59
N VAL A 32 9.34 0.36 24.49
CA VAL A 32 10.08 0.16 23.23
C VAL A 32 9.84 -1.25 22.74
N VAL A 33 9.15 -1.39 21.60
CA VAL A 33 8.98 -2.69 20.93
C VAL A 33 10.29 -3.05 20.22
N THR A 34 10.90 -4.16 20.62
CA THR A 34 12.19 -4.63 20.07
C THR A 34 12.05 -5.85 19.16
N SER A 35 10.91 -6.55 19.21
CA SER A 35 10.62 -7.73 18.40
C SER A 35 9.12 -7.84 18.10
N LEU A 36 8.79 -8.39 16.93
CA LEU A 36 7.42 -8.66 16.50
C LEU A 36 7.36 -10.08 15.93
N ARG A 37 6.33 -10.83 16.32
CA ARG A 37 6.06 -12.17 15.79
C ARG A 37 4.80 -12.12 14.95
N PHE A 38 4.93 -12.47 13.67
CA PHE A 38 3.82 -12.47 12.72
C PHE A 38 3.47 -13.90 12.33
N ARG A 39 2.17 -14.16 12.20
CA ARG A 39 1.68 -15.30 11.43
C ARG A 39 1.76 -14.90 9.96
N THR A 40 2.55 -15.61 9.18
CA THR A 40 2.68 -15.35 7.75
C THR A 40 1.59 -16.08 6.96
N HIS A 41 1.34 -15.60 5.75
CA HIS A 41 0.48 -16.24 4.77
C HIS A 41 1.34 -16.60 3.55
N GLU A 42 0.91 -17.60 2.78
CA GLU A 42 1.49 -17.86 1.47
C GLU A 42 1.34 -16.60 0.61
N ALA A 43 2.37 -16.28 -0.18
CA ALA A 43 2.40 -15.08 -1.00
C ALA A 43 1.86 -15.39 -2.40
N PRO A 44 0.57 -15.12 -2.70
CA PRO A 44 -0.02 -15.48 -3.99
C PRO A 44 0.51 -14.57 -5.10
N SER A 45 0.41 -15.04 -6.34
CA SER A 45 0.46 -14.12 -7.47
C SER A 45 -0.69 -13.12 -7.36
N CYS A 46 -0.46 -11.88 -7.75
CA CYS A 46 -1.47 -10.83 -7.69
C CYS A 46 -1.46 -9.99 -8.95
N THR A 47 -2.59 -9.32 -9.21
CA THR A 47 -2.76 -8.48 -10.39
C THR A 47 -2.75 -7.02 -9.96
N THR A 48 -1.70 -6.29 -10.33
CA THR A 48 -1.62 -4.84 -10.13
C THR A 48 -2.36 -4.11 -11.23
N PHE A 49 -3.06 -3.02 -10.90
CA PHE A 49 -3.74 -2.18 -11.86
C PHE A 49 -3.50 -0.69 -11.61
N PHE A 50 -3.44 0.09 -12.70
CA PHE A 50 -3.28 1.55 -12.67
C PHE A 50 -4.09 2.19 -13.79
N LEU A 51 -4.87 3.20 -13.43
CA LEU A 51 -5.70 4.00 -14.32
C LEU A 51 -5.41 5.48 -14.10
N GLY A 52 -5.48 6.29 -15.15
CA GLY A 52 -5.25 7.72 -15.04
C GLY A 52 -6.13 8.54 -15.95
N TRP A 53 -6.52 9.73 -15.49
CA TRP A 53 -7.30 10.72 -16.22
C TRP A 53 -6.69 12.12 -16.06
N PRO A 54 -6.96 13.05 -17.00
CA PRO A 54 -6.58 14.45 -16.83
C PRO A 54 -7.26 15.09 -15.61
N TRP A 55 -6.66 16.15 -15.06
CA TRP A 55 -7.19 16.87 -13.89
C TRP A 55 -8.65 17.34 -14.05
N SER A 56 -9.07 17.67 -15.28
CA SER A 56 -10.45 18.08 -15.58
C SER A 56 -11.50 17.04 -15.20
N ARG A 57 -11.11 15.77 -14.99
CA ARG A 57 -12.00 14.68 -14.55
C ARG A 57 -11.90 14.37 -13.05
N ALA A 58 -11.02 15.02 -12.29
CA ALA A 58 -10.74 14.69 -10.90
C ALA A 58 -12.00 14.61 -10.02
N ALA A 59 -12.91 15.59 -10.14
CA ALA A 59 -14.16 15.59 -9.37
C ALA A 59 -15.11 14.43 -9.71
N ALA A 60 -15.18 14.02 -10.98
CA ALA A 60 -15.99 12.87 -11.40
C ALA A 60 -15.36 11.56 -10.91
N VAL A 61 -14.04 11.41 -11.08
CA VAL A 61 -13.30 10.23 -10.64
C VAL A 61 -13.39 10.05 -9.13
N LEU A 62 -13.20 11.12 -8.35
CA LEU A 62 -13.30 11.08 -6.89
C LEU A 62 -14.68 10.63 -6.42
N ARG A 63 -15.75 11.14 -7.04
CA ARG A 63 -17.14 10.82 -6.68
C ARG A 63 -17.45 9.34 -6.91
N GLU A 64 -17.09 8.81 -8.07
CA GLU A 64 -17.35 7.40 -8.39
C GLU A 64 -16.43 6.46 -7.61
N TRP A 65 -15.18 6.88 -7.37
CA TRP A 65 -14.26 6.16 -6.50
C TRP A 65 -14.82 5.98 -5.09
N GLN A 66 -15.35 7.05 -4.47
CA GLN A 66 -15.94 6.99 -3.14
C GLN A 66 -17.16 6.07 -3.05
N ARG A 67 -17.87 5.82 -4.16
CA ARG A 67 -18.96 4.85 -4.24
C ARG A 67 -18.47 3.42 -4.46
N TRP A 68 -17.42 3.25 -5.26
CA TRP A 68 -16.90 1.95 -5.64
C TRP A 68 -16.01 1.33 -4.56
N ALA A 69 -15.11 2.11 -3.95
CA ALA A 69 -14.07 1.58 -3.06
C ALA A 69 -14.60 0.88 -1.80
N PRO A 70 -15.65 1.38 -1.09
CA PRO A 70 -16.22 0.68 0.06
C PRO A 70 -16.90 -0.65 -0.27
N GLU A 71 -17.36 -0.80 -1.52
CA GLU A 71 -18.07 -1.98 -2.02
C GLU A 71 -17.15 -2.93 -2.79
N ALA A 72 -15.84 -2.62 -2.86
CA ALA A 72 -14.87 -3.49 -3.49
C ALA A 72 -14.71 -4.78 -2.65
N PRO A 73 -14.63 -5.97 -3.28
CA PRO A 73 -14.35 -7.21 -2.57
C PRO A 73 -13.06 -7.14 -1.75
N ASP A 74 -12.99 -7.89 -0.64
CA ASP A 74 -11.83 -7.95 0.26
C ASP A 74 -10.50 -8.31 -0.42
N GLU A 75 -10.55 -9.03 -1.55
CA GLU A 75 -9.38 -9.38 -2.35
C GLU A 75 -8.76 -8.18 -3.09
N ILE A 76 -9.46 -7.03 -3.16
CA ILE A 76 -9.02 -5.82 -3.84
C ILE A 76 -8.57 -4.78 -2.82
N TRP A 77 -7.31 -4.38 -2.93
CA TRP A 77 -6.83 -3.15 -2.31
C TRP A 77 -6.60 -2.10 -3.38
N ALA A 78 -7.05 -0.87 -3.13
CA ALA A 78 -6.95 0.19 -4.11
C ALA A 78 -6.88 1.58 -3.46
N ASN A 79 -6.21 2.52 -4.13
CA ASN A 79 -6.10 3.91 -3.71
C ASN A 79 -6.40 4.89 -4.86
N LEU A 80 -6.80 6.11 -4.51
CA LEU A 80 -6.94 7.22 -5.43
C LEU A 80 -5.91 8.30 -5.10
N HIS A 81 -5.20 8.76 -6.11
CA HIS A 81 -4.16 9.76 -6.00
C HIS A 81 -4.49 10.98 -6.86
N LEU A 82 -4.49 12.14 -6.22
CA LEU A 82 -4.66 13.45 -6.85
C LEU A 82 -3.31 14.17 -6.79
N SER A 83 -2.75 14.50 -7.96
CA SER A 83 -1.50 15.25 -8.08
C SER A 83 -1.76 16.58 -8.77
N ALA A 84 -1.51 17.68 -8.06
CA ALA A 84 -1.61 19.05 -8.56
C ALA A 84 -0.27 19.76 -8.37
N PRO A 85 0.72 19.51 -9.26
CA PRO A 85 2.05 20.10 -9.13
C PRO A 85 2.02 21.62 -9.31
N ALA A 86 2.90 22.32 -8.59
CA ALA A 86 3.09 23.76 -8.74
C ALA A 86 3.68 24.14 -10.11
N GLY A 87 3.64 25.43 -10.45
CA GLY A 87 4.28 25.97 -11.66
C GLY A 87 3.51 25.72 -12.96
N GLY A 88 2.18 25.68 -12.88
CA GLY A 88 1.30 25.59 -14.06
C GLY A 88 1.33 24.23 -14.79
N ARG A 89 1.99 23.23 -14.22
CA ARG A 89 1.99 21.87 -14.77
C ARG A 89 0.58 21.26 -14.62
N PRO A 90 0.04 20.59 -15.67
CA PRO A 90 -1.27 19.97 -15.59
C PRO A 90 -1.31 18.93 -14.46
N GLY A 91 -2.35 19.01 -13.63
CA GLY A 91 -2.61 17.99 -12.63
C GLY A 91 -3.03 16.65 -13.25
N ARG A 92 -3.05 15.61 -12.43
CA ARG A 92 -3.52 14.27 -12.81
C ARG A 92 -4.27 13.62 -11.66
N VAL A 93 -5.28 12.83 -12.01
CA VAL A 93 -5.94 11.90 -11.09
C VAL A 93 -5.63 10.48 -11.55
N SER A 94 -5.33 9.60 -10.60
CA SER A 94 -5.06 8.20 -10.88
C SER A 94 -5.66 7.29 -9.82
N VAL A 95 -6.11 6.12 -10.24
CA VAL A 95 -6.52 5.02 -9.38
C VAL A 95 -5.48 3.92 -9.53
N GLY A 96 -4.97 3.40 -8.42
CA GLY A 96 -4.00 2.31 -8.40
C GLY A 96 -4.43 1.22 -7.42
N GLY A 97 -3.91 0.02 -7.58
CA GLY A 97 -4.21 -1.05 -6.64
C GLY A 97 -3.68 -2.40 -7.07
N LEU A 98 -4.10 -3.41 -6.31
CA LEU A 98 -3.88 -4.81 -6.60
C LEU A 98 -5.11 -5.64 -6.22
N THR A 99 -5.28 -6.77 -6.90
CA THR A 99 -6.20 -7.82 -6.48
C THR A 99 -5.48 -9.14 -6.29
N LEU A 100 -5.92 -9.92 -5.30
CA LEU A 100 -5.57 -11.34 -5.14
C LEU A 100 -6.48 -12.27 -5.96
N GLY A 101 -7.58 -11.74 -6.49
CA GLY A 101 -8.54 -12.47 -7.32
C GLY A 101 -8.16 -12.59 -8.79
N GLY A 102 -9.12 -13.04 -9.58
CA GLY A 102 -8.96 -13.26 -11.01
C GLY A 102 -8.69 -11.97 -11.80
N ARG A 103 -7.71 -12.00 -12.71
CA ARG A 103 -7.38 -10.86 -13.58
C ARG A 103 -8.61 -10.35 -14.36
N ARG A 104 -9.42 -11.26 -14.89
CA ARG A 104 -10.61 -10.90 -15.66
C ARG A 104 -11.68 -10.19 -14.82
N ASP A 105 -11.78 -10.54 -13.54
CA ASP A 105 -12.75 -9.94 -12.63
C ASP A 105 -12.38 -8.49 -12.31
N ILE A 106 -11.10 -8.19 -12.11
CA ILE A 106 -10.65 -6.82 -11.95
C ILE A 106 -10.80 -6.02 -13.25
N GLU A 107 -10.48 -6.58 -14.41
CA GLU A 107 -10.69 -5.91 -15.71
C GLU A 107 -12.17 -5.51 -15.88
N ASN A 108 -13.11 -6.44 -15.68
CA ASN A 108 -14.55 -6.15 -15.75
C ASN A 108 -15.00 -5.07 -14.76
N ARG A 109 -14.43 -5.04 -13.55
CA ARG A 109 -14.76 -4.02 -12.53
C ARG A 109 -14.21 -2.65 -12.90
N LEU A 110 -13.00 -2.60 -13.45
CA LEU A 110 -12.37 -1.38 -13.90
C LEU A 110 -13.09 -0.77 -15.11
N ASP A 111 -13.56 -1.61 -16.03
CA ASP A 111 -14.38 -1.17 -17.16
C ASP A 111 -15.69 -0.53 -16.67
N ARG A 112 -16.41 -1.19 -15.75
CA ARG A 112 -17.63 -0.62 -15.14
C ARG A 112 -17.37 0.68 -14.39
N LEU A 113 -16.22 0.79 -13.71
CA LEU A 113 -15.83 2.03 -13.03
C LEU A 113 -15.60 3.14 -14.08
N ALA A 114 -14.84 2.87 -15.15
CA ALA A 114 -14.57 3.81 -16.24
C ALA A 114 -15.86 4.28 -16.93
N ASP A 115 -16.80 3.36 -17.18
CA ASP A 115 -18.10 3.66 -17.78
C ASP A 115 -18.93 4.60 -16.89
N ARG A 116 -19.01 4.33 -15.58
CA ARG A 116 -19.71 5.22 -14.62
C ARG A 116 -19.11 6.61 -14.55
N MET A 117 -17.81 6.74 -14.75
CA MET A 117 -17.12 8.04 -14.79
C MET A 117 -17.37 8.80 -16.11
N GLY A 118 -17.98 8.15 -17.11
CA GLY A 118 -18.31 8.76 -18.41
C GLY A 118 -17.10 9.13 -19.25
N ALA A 119 -15.93 8.53 -18.98
CA ALA A 119 -14.71 8.74 -19.77
C ALA A 119 -13.75 7.54 -19.62
N PRO A 120 -13.23 6.99 -20.74
CA PRO A 120 -12.19 5.97 -20.66
C PRO A 120 -10.95 6.55 -19.98
N ALA A 121 -10.19 5.68 -19.29
CA ALA A 121 -8.90 6.08 -18.74
C ALA A 121 -7.95 6.49 -19.88
N ALA A 122 -7.28 7.63 -19.71
CA ALA A 122 -6.22 8.06 -20.64
C ALA A 122 -5.01 7.11 -20.61
N SER A 123 -4.88 6.31 -19.55
CA SER A 123 -3.91 5.25 -19.43
C SER A 123 -4.47 4.12 -18.58
N LEU A 124 -4.26 2.87 -19.00
CA LEU A 124 -4.63 1.66 -18.26
C LEU A 124 -3.46 0.67 -18.28
N SER A 125 -3.17 0.07 -17.13
CA SER A 125 -2.25 -1.05 -17.01
C SER A 125 -2.84 -2.06 -16.05
N VAL A 126 -2.97 -3.33 -16.49
CA VAL A 126 -3.39 -4.45 -15.65
C VAL A 126 -2.40 -5.59 -15.89
N ARG A 127 -1.70 -6.03 -14.83
CA ARG A 127 -0.62 -7.03 -14.95
C ARG A 127 -0.60 -7.97 -13.77
N THR A 128 -0.71 -9.27 -14.06
CA THR A 128 -0.47 -10.36 -13.10
C THR A 128 1.03 -10.60 -12.95
N ARG A 129 1.48 -10.77 -11.70
CA ARG A 129 2.90 -10.90 -11.35
C ARG A 129 3.06 -11.71 -10.06
N PRO A 130 4.24 -12.30 -9.82
CA PRO A 130 4.60 -12.83 -8.49
C PRO A 130 4.48 -11.74 -7.41
N PHE A 131 4.13 -12.14 -6.19
CA PHE A 131 3.87 -11.22 -5.07
C PHE A 131 4.97 -10.17 -4.89
N MET A 132 6.24 -10.60 -4.85
CA MET A 132 7.37 -9.70 -4.60
C MET A 132 7.53 -8.64 -5.70
N ASP A 133 7.25 -8.99 -6.96
CA ASP A 133 7.31 -8.03 -8.06
C ASP A 133 6.18 -7.02 -8.00
N ALA A 134 4.98 -7.45 -7.57
CA ALA A 134 3.89 -6.54 -7.29
C ALA A 134 4.22 -5.60 -6.12
N MET A 135 4.79 -6.11 -5.03
CA MET A 135 5.22 -5.28 -3.90
C MET A 135 6.29 -4.26 -4.32
N LYS A 136 7.24 -4.61 -5.19
CA LYS A 136 8.20 -3.64 -5.73
C LYS A 136 7.54 -2.56 -6.58
N VAL A 137 6.49 -2.90 -7.33
CA VAL A 137 5.70 -1.92 -8.10
C VAL A 137 4.96 -0.99 -7.15
N MET A 138 4.25 -1.52 -6.16
CA MET A 138 3.49 -0.74 -5.18
C MET A 138 4.40 0.12 -4.29
N GLY A 139 5.58 -0.38 -3.93
CA GLY A 139 6.58 0.34 -3.15
C GLY A 139 7.43 1.33 -3.97
N GLY A 140 7.14 1.54 -5.25
CA GLY A 140 7.86 2.53 -6.09
C GLY A 140 9.31 2.16 -6.44
N VAL A 141 9.69 0.89 -6.30
CA VAL A 141 11.06 0.38 -6.52
C VAL A 141 11.10 -0.67 -7.65
N SER A 142 10.18 -0.57 -8.61
CA SER A 142 10.14 -1.47 -9.75
C SER A 142 11.46 -1.44 -10.54
N GLY A 143 11.92 -2.61 -10.99
CA GLY A 143 13.21 -2.76 -11.68
C GLY A 143 14.44 -2.76 -10.76
N TRP A 144 14.30 -2.51 -9.46
CA TRP A 144 15.40 -2.59 -8.52
C TRP A 144 15.67 -4.03 -8.08
N SER A 145 16.95 -4.35 -7.82
CA SER A 145 17.30 -5.57 -7.11
C SER A 145 16.78 -5.52 -5.66
N LEU A 146 16.64 -6.67 -5.01
CA LEU A 146 16.18 -6.69 -3.62
C LEU A 146 17.10 -5.84 -2.73
N ALA A 147 18.43 -5.98 -2.88
CA ALA A 147 19.40 -5.18 -2.13
C ALA A 147 19.23 -3.66 -2.31
N GLN A 148 18.85 -3.20 -3.51
CA GLN A 148 18.57 -1.79 -3.78
C GLN A 148 17.27 -1.30 -3.11
N ALA A 149 16.28 -2.17 -2.97
CA ALA A 149 15.01 -1.89 -2.30
C ALA A 149 15.10 -1.80 -0.76
N HIS A 150 16.31 -1.84 -0.19
CA HIS A 150 16.56 -1.54 1.23
C HIS A 150 17.03 -0.09 1.43
N GLN A 151 16.97 0.37 2.68
CA GLN A 151 17.70 1.55 3.11
C GLN A 151 19.22 1.32 3.04
N ARG A 152 19.98 2.37 2.77
CA ARG A 152 21.44 2.31 2.81
C ARG A 152 21.97 2.24 4.24
N GLY A 153 22.90 1.33 4.53
CA GLY A 153 23.59 1.28 5.82
C GLY A 153 24.01 -0.13 6.26
N THR A 154 24.45 -0.23 7.51
CA THR A 154 24.96 -1.46 8.15
C THR A 154 24.06 -1.99 9.26
N LEU A 155 23.03 -1.24 9.66
CA LEU A 155 22.05 -1.70 10.64
C LEU A 155 21.20 -2.85 10.08
N PRO A 156 20.61 -3.71 10.93
CA PRO A 156 19.71 -4.78 10.49
C PRO A 156 18.64 -4.27 9.52
N GLY A 157 18.46 -4.98 8.40
CA GLY A 157 17.53 -4.60 7.34
C GLY A 157 18.02 -3.50 6.38
N ARG A 158 19.27 -3.00 6.54
CA ARG A 158 19.92 -2.07 5.60
C ARG A 158 21.00 -2.78 4.80
N THR A 159 21.31 -2.25 3.61
CA THR A 159 22.38 -2.80 2.76
C THR A 159 23.30 -1.70 2.23
N ALA A 160 24.53 -2.05 1.86
CA ALA A 160 25.47 -1.11 1.25
C ALA A 160 24.98 -0.55 -0.10
N ARG A 161 24.13 -1.31 -0.82
CA ARG A 161 23.55 -0.96 -2.13
C ARG A 161 22.16 -0.35 -2.04
N GLY A 162 21.63 -0.16 -0.83
CA GLY A 162 20.30 0.37 -0.59
C GLY A 162 20.13 1.76 -1.18
N LYS A 163 18.97 2.01 -1.79
CA LYS A 163 18.61 3.27 -2.45
C LYS A 163 17.36 3.91 -1.86
N VAL A 164 16.60 3.20 -1.02
CA VAL A 164 15.41 3.76 -0.37
C VAL A 164 15.87 4.84 0.61
N ALA A 165 15.38 6.06 0.41
CA ALA A 165 15.65 7.18 1.29
C ALA A 165 14.93 6.98 2.63
N ARG A 166 15.48 7.55 3.70
CA ARG A 166 14.75 7.70 4.95
C ARG A 166 13.86 8.93 4.80
N GLU A 167 12.55 8.74 4.82
CA GLU A 167 11.64 9.86 4.98
C GLU A 167 11.72 10.33 6.44
N SER A 168 12.06 11.60 6.62
CA SER A 168 11.83 12.29 7.89
C SER A 168 10.33 12.54 7.94
N TYR A 169 9.58 11.74 8.68
CA TYR A 169 8.27 12.16 9.17
C TYR A 169 8.54 13.26 10.21
N ALA A 170 8.81 14.47 9.74
CA ALA A 170 8.71 15.65 10.58
C ALA A 170 7.20 15.90 10.74
N ALA A 171 6.71 15.57 11.93
CA ALA A 171 5.45 16.13 12.43
C ALA A 171 5.62 17.64 12.62
#